data_AF-A0A432RXB9-F1
#
_entry.id   AF-A0A432RXB9-F1
#
_cell.length_a   1.000
_cell.length_b   1.000
_cell.length_c   1.000
_cell.angle_alpha   90.00
_cell.angle_beta   90.00
_cell.angle_gamma   90.00
#
_symmetry.space_group_name_H-M   'P 1'
#
loop_
_entity.id
_entity.type
_entity.pdbx_description
1 polymer ?
#
loop_
_entity_poly.entity_id
_entity_poly.type
_entity_poly.pdbx_seq_one_letter_code
_entity_poly.pdbx_strand_id
1 'polypeptide(L)'
;MFKLNYSVLVRVFIVLGIAIAIYFGNIEYGKPLILMSLVYLFLYFIIFDYEEKNWLKYIFLIIDMLFITLMIYLTGFPYLSVFIIPIISDFINDKKEIIFFSLASLIPIGMSLYISNFTDFLFIPLILGGISGALKLKVLLNKKEKEIKRLKEDAEEIYIQNIKLQDKLEENKKILETIRLLKSLQKGEISLKQFIYILKEIIEADDIVFFDYINAKCISTDRSKCDKSVLKYIKENPQVFTKGVINEKFDSEYVVSVVLEKEENITGVLFVIFKFKPKDNKLVYKLIIDYFKII
;
A
#
# COMPACT_ATOMS: atom_id res chain seq x y z
N MET A 1 13.84 -19.25 9.37
CA MET A 1 13.26 -19.38 8.01
C MET A 1 14.29 -18.79 7.04
N PHE A 2 15.12 -19.63 6.43
CA PHE A 2 16.18 -19.16 5.52
C PHE A 2 15.51 -18.60 4.25
N LYS A 3 15.43 -17.27 4.15
CA LYS A 3 15.21 -16.61 2.87
C LYS A 3 16.43 -16.98 2.03
N LEU A 4 16.25 -17.84 1.04
CA LEU A 4 17.35 -18.23 0.16
C LEU A 4 17.77 -16.98 -0.60
N ASN A 5 18.84 -16.33 -0.13
CA ASN A 5 19.37 -15.14 -0.77
C ASN A 5 19.97 -15.58 -2.11
N TYR A 6 19.58 -14.91 -3.20
CA TYR A 6 20.11 -15.17 -4.53
C TYR A 6 21.64 -15.18 -4.54
N SER A 7 22.24 -14.32 -3.72
CA SER A 7 23.68 -14.21 -3.51
C SER A 7 24.33 -15.50 -2.96
N VAL A 8 23.68 -16.18 -2.02
CA VAL A 8 24.11 -17.49 -1.49
C VAL A 8 24.02 -18.56 -2.57
N LEU A 9 22.95 -18.55 -3.36
CA LEU A 9 22.72 -19.51 -4.43
C LEU A 9 23.84 -19.46 -5.48
N VAL A 10 24.32 -18.25 -5.82
CA VAL A 10 25.48 -18.07 -6.71
C VAL A 10 26.73 -18.78 -6.15
N ARG A 11 27.06 -18.60 -4.86
CA ARG A 11 28.23 -19.26 -4.26
C ARG A 11 28.09 -20.78 -4.18
N VAL A 12 26.87 -21.28 -3.95
CA VAL A 12 26.58 -22.73 -4.02
C VAL A 12 26.89 -23.27 -5.42
N PHE A 13 26.48 -22.56 -6.49
CA PHE A 13 26.80 -22.95 -7.86
C PHE A 13 28.30 -22.95 -8.16
N ILE A 14 29.04 -21.96 -7.66
CA ILE A 14 30.51 -21.90 -7.81
C ILE A 14 31.16 -23.12 -7.16
N VAL A 15 30.79 -23.42 -5.90
CA VAL A 15 31.35 -24.57 -5.15
C VAL A 15 31.00 -25.90 -5.81
N LEU A 16 29.76 -26.07 -6.29
CA LEU A 16 29.36 -27.25 -7.04
C LEU A 16 30.18 -27.40 -8.33
N GLY A 17 30.37 -26.31 -9.07
CA GLY A 17 31.20 -26.29 -10.27
C GLY A 17 32.64 -26.73 -10.03
N ILE A 18 33.25 -26.25 -8.94
CA ILE A 18 34.59 -26.65 -8.53
C ILE A 18 34.63 -28.12 -8.12
N ALA A 19 33.66 -28.60 -7.34
CA ALA A 19 33.58 -30.00 -6.96
C ALA A 19 33.47 -30.92 -8.18
N ILE A 20 32.68 -30.53 -9.18
CA ILE A 20 32.58 -31.22 -10.47
C ILE A 20 33.93 -31.23 -11.19
N ALA A 21 34.60 -30.07 -11.30
CA ALA A 21 35.90 -29.99 -11.97
C ALA A 21 36.96 -30.86 -11.28
N ILE A 22 37.00 -30.87 -9.95
CA ILE A 22 37.90 -31.72 -9.16
C ILE A 22 37.61 -33.21 -9.41
N TYR A 23 36.33 -33.60 -9.45
CA TYR A 23 35.92 -34.98 -9.68
C TYR A 23 36.33 -35.46 -11.07
N PHE A 24 36.04 -34.67 -12.12
CA PHE A 24 36.41 -35.03 -13.49
C PHE A 24 37.91 -34.93 -13.77
N GLY A 25 38.61 -34.02 -13.09
CA GLY A 25 40.05 -33.85 -13.22
C GLY A 25 40.91 -34.86 -12.47
N ASN A 26 40.29 -35.72 -11.63
CA ASN A 26 40.99 -36.72 -10.81
C ASN A 26 42.21 -36.14 -10.08
N ILE A 27 42.04 -34.98 -9.45
CA ILE A 27 43.13 -34.21 -8.83
C ILE A 27 43.56 -34.88 -7.51
N GLU A 28 44.87 -35.13 -7.35
CA GLU A 28 45.45 -35.81 -6.17
C GLU A 28 45.08 -35.15 -4.83
N TYR A 29 45.03 -33.81 -4.80
CA TYR A 29 44.64 -33.00 -3.65
C TYR A 29 43.19 -32.49 -3.73
N GLY A 30 42.31 -33.22 -4.42
CA GLY A 30 40.91 -32.85 -4.59
C GLY A 30 40.12 -32.71 -3.28
N LYS A 31 40.37 -33.56 -2.28
CA LYS A 31 39.71 -33.48 -0.96
C LYS A 31 40.00 -32.16 -0.22
N PRO A 32 41.28 -31.72 -0.08
CA PRO A 32 41.61 -30.38 0.43
C PRO A 32 40.89 -29.24 -0.31
N LEU A 33 40.80 -29.29 -1.64
CA LEU A 33 40.16 -28.24 -2.44
C LEU A 33 38.63 -28.18 -2.23
N ILE A 34 37.98 -29.34 -2.09
CA ILE A 34 36.56 -29.41 -1.74
C ILE A 34 36.35 -28.81 -0.35
N LEU A 35 37.19 -29.16 0.63
CA LEU A 35 37.12 -28.60 1.98
C LEU A 35 37.29 -27.08 1.98
N MET A 36 38.26 -26.56 1.22
CA MET A 36 38.47 -25.13 1.05
C MET A 36 37.24 -24.44 0.43
N SER A 37 36.59 -25.09 -0.55
CA SER A 37 35.37 -24.58 -1.17
C SER A 37 34.19 -24.53 -0.20
N LEU A 38 34.08 -25.52 0.69
CA LEU A 38 33.07 -25.54 1.75
C LEU A 38 33.35 -24.47 2.81
N VAL A 39 34.62 -24.24 3.17
CA VAL A 39 35.02 -23.16 4.09
C VAL A 39 34.67 -21.80 3.50
N TYR A 40 34.93 -21.58 2.21
CA TYR A 40 34.52 -20.37 1.50
C TYR A 40 33.00 -20.14 1.58
N LEU A 41 32.20 -21.17 1.28
CA LEU A 41 30.74 -21.09 1.37
C LEU A 41 30.26 -20.82 2.80
N PHE A 42 30.87 -21.48 3.79
CA PHE A 42 30.52 -21.33 5.19
C PHE A 42 30.86 -19.94 5.74
N LEU A 43 32.03 -19.41 5.41
CA LEU A 43 32.41 -18.04 5.76
C LEU A 43 31.44 -17.03 5.16
N TYR A 44 31.00 -17.26 3.93
CA TYR A 44 30.00 -16.42 3.30
C TYR A 44 28.65 -16.48 4.03
N PHE A 45 28.20 -17.66 4.48
CA PHE A 45 26.98 -17.81 5.31
C PHE A 45 27.03 -17.07 6.65
N ILE A 46 28.21 -16.80 7.21
CA ILE A 46 28.33 -16.07 8.48
C ILE A 46 28.18 -14.55 8.26
N ILE A 47 28.53 -14.06 7.07
CA ILE A 47 28.77 -12.63 6.84
C ILE A 47 27.80 -12.05 5.78
N PHE A 48 26.96 -12.87 5.11
CA PHE A 48 26.07 -12.41 4.03
C PHE A 48 25.09 -11.30 4.46
N ASP A 49 24.65 -11.28 5.72
CA ASP A 49 23.78 -10.23 6.25
C ASP A 49 24.42 -8.84 6.22
N TYR A 50 25.74 -8.75 6.07
CA TYR A 50 26.48 -7.50 6.00
C TYR A 50 26.81 -7.06 4.57
N GLU A 51 26.54 -7.89 3.55
CA GLU A 51 26.87 -7.59 2.15
C GLU A 51 26.08 -6.40 1.59
N GLU A 52 24.85 -6.17 2.07
CA GLU A 52 24.04 -5.00 1.69
C GLU A 52 24.64 -3.66 2.16
N LYS A 53 25.64 -3.68 3.06
CA LYS A 53 26.36 -2.46 3.48
C LYS A 53 27.44 -2.12 2.44
N ASN A 54 27.07 -1.27 1.48
CA ASN A 54 27.85 -0.67 0.38
C ASN A 54 29.33 -1.08 0.17
N TRP A 55 30.24 -0.91 1.14
CA TRP A 55 31.67 -1.20 0.95
C TRP A 55 32.03 -2.70 1.05
N LEU A 56 31.30 -3.48 1.86
CA LEU A 56 31.58 -4.90 2.07
C LEU A 56 31.34 -5.73 0.81
N LYS A 57 30.36 -5.32 0.00
CA LYS A 57 30.09 -5.90 -1.32
C LYS A 57 31.31 -5.93 -2.24
N TYR A 58 32.17 -4.91 -2.19
CA TYR A 58 33.41 -4.88 -2.98
C TYR A 58 34.44 -5.87 -2.46
N ILE A 59 34.50 -6.08 -1.14
CA ILE A 59 35.39 -7.08 -0.53
C ILE A 59 34.93 -8.49 -0.90
N PHE A 60 33.63 -8.76 -0.86
CA PHE A 60 33.08 -10.04 -1.31
C PHE A 60 33.41 -10.32 -2.77
N LEU A 61 33.25 -9.33 -3.66
CA LEU A 61 33.66 -9.48 -5.05
C LEU A 61 35.15 -9.85 -5.18
N ILE A 62 36.03 -9.18 -4.43
CA ILE A 62 37.47 -9.49 -4.46
C ILE A 62 37.71 -10.93 -3.97
N ILE A 63 37.06 -11.34 -2.88
CA ILE A 63 37.17 -12.71 -2.35
C ILE A 63 36.69 -13.73 -3.40
N ASP A 64 35.56 -13.49 -4.05
CA ASP A 64 35.02 -14.39 -5.08
C ASP A 64 35.99 -14.53 -6.26
N MET A 65 36.55 -13.41 -6.74
CA MET A 65 37.52 -13.39 -7.85
C MET A 65 38.82 -14.09 -7.48
N LEU A 66 39.35 -13.85 -6.27
CA LEU A 66 40.55 -14.51 -5.76
C LEU A 66 40.33 -16.02 -5.58
N PHE A 67 39.16 -16.40 -5.06
CA PHE A 67 38.79 -17.79 -4.87
C PHE A 67 38.71 -18.54 -6.21
N ILE A 68 38.02 -17.96 -7.21
CA ILE A 68 37.95 -18.54 -8.57
C ILE A 68 39.35 -18.63 -9.19
N THR A 69 40.16 -17.57 -9.07
CA THR A 69 41.53 -17.53 -9.61
C THR A 69 42.40 -18.62 -8.99
N LEU A 70 42.33 -18.78 -7.67
CA LEU A 70 43.08 -19.81 -6.95
C LEU A 70 42.64 -21.21 -7.39
N MET A 71 41.33 -21.42 -7.55
CA MET A 71 40.82 -22.71 -8.01
C MET A 71 41.22 -23.01 -9.45
N ILE A 72 41.22 -22.03 -10.36
CA ILE A 72 41.77 -22.19 -11.72
C ILE A 72 43.23 -22.64 -11.65
N TYR A 73 44.06 -21.97 -10.84
CA TYR A 73 45.47 -22.29 -10.70
C TYR A 73 45.73 -23.69 -10.16
N LEU A 74 45.07 -24.03 -9.04
CA LEU A 74 45.30 -25.30 -8.36
C LEU A 74 44.68 -26.48 -9.12
N THR A 75 43.62 -26.26 -9.88
CA THR A 75 42.96 -27.36 -10.59
C THR A 75 43.43 -27.51 -12.03
N GLY A 76 44.04 -26.47 -12.62
CA GLY A 76 44.42 -26.45 -14.02
C GLY A 76 43.23 -26.34 -14.99
N PHE A 77 42.02 -26.06 -14.51
CA PHE A 77 40.82 -25.95 -15.35
C PHE A 77 40.51 -24.49 -15.72
N PRO A 78 40.83 -24.03 -16.95
CA PRO A 78 40.60 -22.64 -17.37
C PRO A 78 39.10 -22.26 -17.40
N TYR A 79 38.22 -23.22 -17.67
CA TYR A 79 36.77 -22.99 -17.78
C TYR A 79 36.08 -22.59 -16.47
N LEU A 80 36.74 -22.72 -15.32
CA LEU A 80 36.20 -22.20 -14.05
C LEU A 80 36.03 -20.67 -14.08
N SER A 81 36.72 -19.96 -14.99
CA SER A 81 36.51 -18.51 -15.21
C SER A 81 35.08 -18.14 -15.64
N VAL A 82 34.31 -19.08 -16.19
CA VAL A 82 32.90 -18.84 -16.59
C VAL A 82 32.02 -18.48 -15.38
N PHE A 83 32.39 -18.91 -14.18
CA PHE A 83 31.67 -18.60 -12.94
C PHE A 83 31.70 -17.11 -12.54
N ILE A 84 32.44 -16.28 -13.26
CA ILE A 84 32.36 -14.82 -13.16
C ILE A 84 30.97 -14.31 -13.60
N ILE A 85 30.34 -14.94 -14.59
CA ILE A 85 29.06 -14.50 -15.15
C ILE A 85 27.93 -14.44 -14.10
N PRO A 86 27.67 -15.50 -13.30
CA PRO A 86 26.62 -15.44 -12.28
C PRO A 86 26.90 -14.45 -11.14
N ILE A 87 28.15 -13.98 -10.94
CA ILE A 87 28.47 -12.95 -9.94
C ILE A 87 27.96 -11.57 -10.37
N ILE A 88 27.75 -11.36 -11.68
CA ILE A 88 27.30 -10.07 -12.25
C ILE A 88 25.95 -9.63 -11.72
N SER A 89 25.00 -10.57 -11.68
CA SER A 89 23.62 -10.29 -11.27
C SER A 89 23.58 -9.82 -9.82
N ASP A 90 24.46 -10.36 -8.98
CA ASP A 90 24.61 -10.04 -7.57
C ASP A 90 25.37 -8.72 -7.34
N PHE A 91 26.41 -8.46 -8.14
CA PHE A 91 27.30 -7.31 -7.92
C PHE A 91 26.89 -6.02 -8.67
N ILE A 92 26.38 -6.07 -9.90
CA ILE A 92 26.30 -4.85 -10.74
C ILE A 92 24.93 -4.18 -10.62
N ASN A 93 24.76 -3.15 -9.79
CA ASN A 93 23.57 -2.29 -9.72
C ASN A 93 23.76 -0.99 -10.51
N ASP A 94 24.97 -0.41 -10.50
CA ASP A 94 25.28 0.88 -11.11
C ASP A 94 26.44 0.84 -12.10
N LYS A 95 26.56 1.89 -12.93
CA LYS A 95 27.65 2.02 -13.94
C LYS A 95 29.05 1.94 -13.33
N LYS A 96 29.26 2.44 -12.10
CA LYS A 96 30.57 2.37 -11.42
C LYS A 96 30.94 0.93 -11.07
N GLU A 97 29.96 0.13 -10.68
CA GLU A 97 30.15 -1.27 -10.35
C GLU A 97 30.46 -2.11 -11.59
N ILE A 98 29.94 -1.73 -12.77
CA ILE A 98 30.35 -2.34 -14.06
C ILE A 98 31.87 -2.22 -14.24
N ILE A 99 32.41 -1.01 -14.10
CA ILE A 99 33.84 -0.76 -14.29
C ILE A 99 34.67 -1.56 -13.29
N PHE A 100 34.28 -1.53 -12.01
CA PHE A 100 34.99 -2.26 -10.97
C PHE A 100 34.96 -3.79 -11.21
N PHE A 101 33.79 -4.32 -11.57
CA PHE A 101 33.63 -5.73 -11.92
C PHE A 101 34.49 -6.12 -13.14
N SER A 102 34.47 -5.31 -14.20
CA SER A 102 35.30 -5.52 -15.38
C SER A 102 36.79 -5.56 -15.04
N LEU A 103 37.27 -4.68 -14.16
CA LEU A 103 38.67 -4.74 -13.70
C LEU A 103 38.96 -5.99 -12.86
N ALA A 104 38.09 -6.32 -11.91
CA ALA A 104 38.29 -7.47 -11.02
C ALA A 104 38.25 -8.81 -11.78
N SER A 105 37.37 -8.93 -12.77
CA SER A 105 37.22 -10.12 -13.62
C SER A 105 38.41 -10.38 -14.54
N LEU A 106 39.25 -9.38 -14.83
CA LEU A 106 40.48 -9.61 -15.59
C LEU A 106 41.44 -10.59 -14.90
N ILE A 107 41.39 -10.69 -13.56
CA ILE A 107 42.27 -11.56 -12.79
C ILE A 107 42.00 -13.06 -13.11
N PRO A 108 40.80 -13.61 -12.88
CA PRO A 108 40.50 -14.99 -13.24
C PRO A 108 40.54 -15.25 -14.75
N ILE A 109 40.22 -14.25 -15.60
CA ILE A 109 40.37 -14.36 -17.06
C ILE A 109 41.84 -14.51 -17.46
N GLY A 110 42.72 -13.65 -16.93
CA GLY A 110 44.15 -13.70 -17.20
C GLY A 110 44.76 -15.01 -16.71
N MET A 111 44.33 -15.49 -15.54
CA MET A 111 44.78 -16.77 -15.01
C MET A 111 44.34 -17.96 -15.87
N SER A 112 43.10 -17.92 -16.37
CA SER A 112 42.59 -18.90 -17.33
C SER A 112 43.44 -18.94 -18.61
N LEU A 113 43.81 -17.79 -19.17
CA LEU A 113 44.66 -17.70 -20.36
C LEU A 113 46.07 -18.25 -20.11
N TYR A 114 46.62 -17.94 -18.94
CA TYR A 114 47.93 -18.41 -18.56
C TYR A 114 47.96 -19.94 -18.45
N ILE A 115 46.97 -20.53 -17.77
CA ILE A 115 46.85 -22.00 -17.63
C ILE A 115 46.61 -22.69 -18.97
N SER A 116 45.82 -22.08 -19.86
CA SER A 116 45.55 -22.65 -21.19
C SER A 116 46.66 -22.39 -22.22
N ASN A 117 47.81 -21.83 -21.83
CA ASN A 117 48.87 -21.41 -22.77
C ASN A 117 48.34 -20.56 -23.94
N PHE A 118 47.29 -19.76 -23.69
CA PHE A 118 46.61 -18.94 -24.70
C PHE A 118 46.02 -19.72 -25.88
N THR A 119 45.81 -21.04 -25.79
CA THR A 119 45.21 -21.81 -26.90
C THR A 119 43.69 -21.75 -26.89
N ASP A 120 43.08 -21.62 -25.72
CA ASP A 120 41.62 -21.62 -25.58
C ASP A 120 41.05 -20.20 -25.55
N PHE A 121 40.87 -19.56 -26.72
CA PHE A 121 40.24 -18.24 -26.79
C PHE A 121 38.71 -18.27 -26.64
N LEU A 122 38.09 -19.46 -26.71
CA LEU A 122 36.64 -19.65 -26.79
C LEU A 122 35.90 -19.17 -25.52
N PHE A 123 36.58 -19.11 -24.38
CA PHE A 123 35.98 -18.63 -23.13
C PHE A 123 35.85 -17.08 -23.10
N ILE A 124 36.67 -16.31 -23.83
CA ILE A 124 36.59 -14.84 -23.89
C ILE A 124 35.24 -14.35 -24.47
N PRO A 125 34.80 -14.79 -25.67
CA PRO A 125 33.50 -14.39 -26.20
C PRO A 125 32.34 -14.93 -25.36
N LEU A 126 32.51 -16.06 -24.67
CA LEU A 126 31.51 -16.62 -23.77
C LEU A 126 31.33 -15.75 -22.51
N ILE A 127 32.42 -15.26 -21.92
CA ILE A 127 32.38 -14.31 -20.81
C ILE A 127 31.80 -12.97 -21.24
N LEU A 128 32.23 -12.41 -22.38
CA LEU A 128 31.68 -11.14 -22.89
C LEU A 128 30.20 -11.25 -23.24
N GLY A 129 29.80 -12.37 -23.87
CA GLY A 129 28.39 -12.69 -24.16
C GLY A 129 27.56 -12.81 -22.88
N GLY A 130 28.06 -13.54 -21.89
CA GLY A 130 27.43 -13.67 -20.58
C GLY A 130 27.27 -12.34 -19.85
N ILE A 131 28.30 -11.50 -19.86
CA ILE A 131 28.26 -10.15 -19.26
C ILE A 131 27.20 -9.29 -19.93
N SER A 132 27.20 -9.24 -21.26
CA SER A 132 26.22 -8.43 -22.00
C SER A 132 24.78 -8.91 -21.80
N GLY A 133 24.57 -10.23 -21.75
CA GLY A 133 23.27 -10.85 -21.48
C GLY A 133 22.76 -10.52 -20.07
N ALA A 134 23.61 -10.68 -19.05
CA ALA A 134 23.25 -10.40 -17.67
C ALA A 134 22.92 -8.91 -17.44
N LEU A 135 23.71 -8.00 -18.03
CA LEU A 135 23.44 -6.56 -17.97
C LEU A 135 22.09 -6.20 -18.61
N LYS A 136 21.80 -6.76 -19.80
CA LYS A 136 20.54 -6.52 -20.51
C LYS A 136 19.33 -7.03 -19.72
N LEU A 137 19.45 -8.21 -19.11
CA LEU A 137 18.42 -8.79 -18.24
C LEU A 137 18.14 -7.88 -17.05
N LYS A 138 19.18 -7.35 -16.40
CA LYS A 138 19.03 -6.47 -15.24
C LYS A 138 18.36 -5.14 -15.59
N VAL A 139 18.69 -4.55 -16.74
CA VAL A 139 18.01 -3.35 -17.24
C VAL A 139 16.51 -3.62 -17.47
N LEU A 140 16.16 -4.77 -18.03
CA LEU A 140 14.77 -5.18 -18.24
C LEU A 140 14.02 -5.36 -16.92
N LEU A 141 14.64 -6.01 -15.93
CA LEU A 141 14.05 -6.20 -14.60
C LEU A 141 13.79 -4.85 -13.89
N ASN A 142 14.78 -3.96 -13.90
CA ASN A 142 14.62 -2.63 -13.31
C ASN A 142 13.51 -1.81 -14.00
N LYS A 143 13.38 -1.94 -15.33
CA LYS A 143 12.29 -1.30 -16.07
C LYS A 143 10.92 -1.84 -15.65
N LYS A 144 10.81 -3.17 -15.51
CA LYS A 144 9.58 -3.84 -15.09
C LYS A 144 9.20 -3.51 -13.65
N GLU A 145 10.16 -3.42 -12.74
CA GLU A 145 9.88 -3.02 -11.36
C GLU A 145 9.33 -1.59 -11.27
N LYS A 146 9.90 -0.65 -12.04
CA LYS A 146 9.38 0.72 -12.15
C LYS A 146 7.97 0.76 -12.72
N GLU A 147 7.68 -0.05 -13.73
CA GLU A 147 6.35 -0.18 -14.32
C GLU A 147 5.32 -0.71 -13.31
N ILE A 148 5.69 -1.73 -12.53
CA ILE A 148 4.84 -2.29 -11.46
C ILE A 148 4.55 -1.25 -10.36
N LYS A 149 5.56 -0.47 -9.95
CA LYS A 149 5.36 0.60 -8.94
C LYS A 149 4.36 1.64 -9.42
N ARG A 150 4.48 2.10 -10.67
CA ARG A 150 3.52 3.03 -11.28
C ARG A 150 2.11 2.47 -11.34
N LEU A 151 1.96 1.22 -11.82
CA LEU A 151 0.64 0.58 -11.88
C LEU A 151 -0.01 0.45 -10.50
N LYS A 152 0.79 0.24 -9.45
CA LYS A 152 0.29 0.19 -8.07
C LYS A 152 -0.17 1.57 -7.59
N GLU A 153 0.61 2.62 -7.86
CA GLU A 153 0.23 4.01 -7.55
C GLU A 153 -1.06 4.42 -8.27
N ASP A 154 -1.17 4.11 -9.57
CA ASP A 154 -2.38 4.38 -10.37
C ASP A 154 -3.61 3.64 -9.80
N ALA A 155 -3.44 2.37 -9.40
CA ALA A 155 -4.52 1.58 -8.81
C ALA A 155 -4.99 2.14 -7.45
N GLU A 156 -4.05 2.60 -6.61
CA GLU A 156 -4.38 3.27 -5.34
C GLU A 156 -5.14 4.58 -5.58
N GLU A 157 -4.75 5.36 -6.59
CA GLU A 157 -5.47 6.59 -6.95
C GLU A 157 -6.90 6.29 -7.43
N ILE A 158 -7.07 5.32 -8.34
CA ILE A 158 -8.38 4.90 -8.84
C ILE A 158 -9.27 4.42 -7.67
N TYR A 159 -8.71 3.68 -6.71
CA TYR A 159 -9.45 3.22 -5.54
C TYR A 159 -9.94 4.38 -4.69
N ILE A 160 -9.09 5.38 -4.43
CA ILE A 160 -9.48 6.60 -3.69
C ILE A 160 -10.56 7.39 -4.45
N GLN A 161 -10.45 7.50 -5.77
CA GLN A 161 -11.47 8.16 -6.59
C GLN A 161 -12.81 7.42 -6.54
N ASN A 162 -12.80 6.08 -6.57
CA ASN A 162 -14.01 5.26 -6.44
C ASN A 162 -14.69 5.44 -5.08
N ILE A 163 -13.95 5.48 -3.98
CA ILE A 163 -14.52 5.77 -2.65
C ILE A 163 -15.24 7.13 -2.66
N LYS A 164 -14.58 8.18 -3.18
CA LYS A 164 -15.18 9.52 -3.27
C LYS A 164 -16.46 9.55 -4.12
N LEU A 165 -16.54 8.72 -5.16
CA LEU A 165 -17.72 8.61 -6.00
C LEU A 165 -18.85 7.83 -5.30
N GLN A 166 -18.51 6.78 -4.53
CA GLN A 166 -19.47 6.05 -3.71
C GLN A 166 -20.10 6.95 -2.64
N ASP A 167 -19.28 7.73 -1.92
CA ASP A 167 -19.77 8.69 -0.93
C ASP A 167 -20.77 9.67 -1.57
N LYS A 168 -20.41 10.27 -2.72
CA LYS A 168 -21.30 11.17 -3.47
C LYS A 168 -22.60 10.50 -3.95
N LEU A 169 -22.54 9.23 -4.35
CA LEU A 169 -23.73 8.49 -4.77
C LEU A 169 -24.68 8.26 -3.58
N GLU A 170 -24.13 7.94 -2.41
CA GLU A 170 -24.89 7.75 -1.18
C GLU A 170 -25.53 9.06 -0.70
N GLU A 171 -24.79 10.17 -0.74
CA GLU A 171 -25.34 11.51 -0.47
C GLU A 171 -26.55 11.83 -1.39
N ASN A 172 -26.39 11.61 -2.70
CA ASN A 172 -27.46 11.87 -3.66
C ASN A 172 -28.68 10.96 -3.46
N LYS A 173 -28.46 9.71 -3.07
CA LYS A 173 -29.54 8.77 -2.75
C LYS A 173 -30.35 9.26 -1.54
N LYS A 174 -29.69 9.67 -0.45
CA LYS A 174 -30.33 10.23 0.75
C LYS A 174 -31.15 11.49 0.43
N ILE A 175 -30.64 12.38 -0.42
CA ILE A 175 -31.37 13.56 -0.92
C ILE A 175 -32.64 13.15 -1.67
N LEU A 176 -32.51 12.23 -2.63
CA LEU A 176 -33.62 11.84 -3.48
C LEU A 176 -34.73 11.13 -2.70
N GLU A 177 -34.36 10.29 -1.71
CA GLU A 177 -35.29 9.65 -0.79
C GLU A 177 -36.01 10.67 0.11
N THR A 178 -35.29 11.66 0.64
CA THR A 178 -35.87 12.75 1.45
C THR A 178 -36.90 13.56 0.65
N ILE A 179 -36.58 13.90 -0.60
CA ILE A 179 -37.51 14.62 -1.50
C ILE A 179 -38.77 13.80 -1.78
N ARG A 180 -38.62 12.49 -2.03
CA ARG A 180 -39.77 11.60 -2.25
C ARG A 180 -40.66 11.54 -1.01
N LEU A 181 -40.05 11.42 0.16
CA LEU A 181 -40.76 11.38 1.43
C LEU A 181 -41.56 12.67 1.69
N LEU A 182 -40.96 13.83 1.44
CA LEU A 182 -41.62 15.14 1.55
C LEU A 182 -42.83 15.26 0.61
N LYS A 183 -42.69 14.82 -0.65
CA LYS A 183 -43.80 14.82 -1.61
C LYS A 183 -44.95 13.93 -1.16
N SER A 184 -44.66 12.75 -0.60
CA SER A 184 -45.70 11.87 -0.06
C SER A 184 -46.41 12.47 1.15
N LEU A 185 -45.70 13.21 2.02
CA LEU A 185 -46.33 13.95 3.12
C LEU A 185 -47.26 15.05 2.60
N GLN A 186 -46.80 15.87 1.64
CA GLN A 186 -47.59 16.96 1.05
C GLN A 186 -48.85 16.47 0.33
N LYS A 187 -48.78 15.29 -0.30
CA LYS A 187 -49.94 14.64 -0.94
C LYS A 187 -50.90 13.96 0.05
N GLY A 188 -50.55 13.90 1.34
CA GLY A 188 -51.33 13.21 2.36
C GLY A 188 -51.26 11.68 2.27
N GLU A 189 -50.30 11.12 1.53
CA GLU A 189 -50.12 9.66 1.38
C GLU A 189 -49.57 9.03 2.67
N ILE A 190 -48.87 9.82 3.50
CA ILE A 190 -48.31 9.40 4.78
C ILE A 190 -48.67 10.39 5.89
N SER A 191 -48.82 9.88 7.11
CA SER A 191 -49.01 10.72 8.30
C SER A 191 -47.69 11.38 8.74
N LEU A 192 -47.78 12.51 9.43
CA LEU A 192 -46.61 13.20 10.00
C LEU A 192 -45.77 12.30 10.93
N LYS A 193 -46.41 11.39 11.67
CA LYS A 193 -45.71 10.40 12.49
C LYS A 193 -44.89 9.45 11.62
N GLN A 194 -45.47 8.90 10.55
CA GLN A 194 -44.75 8.02 9.62
C GLN A 194 -43.60 8.77 8.92
N PHE A 195 -43.83 10.02 8.54
CA PHE A 195 -42.81 10.88 7.97
C PHE A 195 -41.60 11.01 8.91
N ILE A 196 -41.82 11.34 10.19
CA ILE A 196 -40.74 11.52 11.17
C ILE A 196 -39.94 10.22 11.39
N TYR A 197 -40.62 9.06 11.46
CA TYR A 197 -39.94 7.76 11.60
C TYR A 197 -39.13 7.38 10.36
N ILE A 198 -39.67 7.53 9.15
CA ILE A 198 -38.95 7.20 7.91
C ILE A 198 -37.78 8.17 7.71
N LEU A 199 -37.97 9.44 8.05
CA LEU A 199 -36.93 10.45 7.96
C LEU A 199 -35.73 10.15 8.85
N LYS A 200 -35.99 9.66 10.07
CA LYS A 200 -34.95 9.23 11.00
C LYS A 200 -34.03 8.19 10.35
N GLU A 201 -34.62 7.21 9.67
CA GLU A 201 -33.87 6.14 8.99
C GLU A 201 -33.06 6.67 7.80
N ILE A 202 -33.62 7.57 6.98
CA ILE A 202 -32.93 8.13 5.80
C ILE A 202 -31.72 8.98 6.20
N ILE A 203 -31.86 9.79 7.24
CA ILE A 203 -30.80 10.68 7.73
C ILE A 203 -29.88 9.98 8.74
N GLU A 204 -30.22 8.75 9.16
CA GLU A 204 -29.53 7.99 10.20
C GLU A 204 -29.40 8.78 11.51
N ALA A 205 -30.47 9.49 11.88
CA ALA A 205 -30.53 10.23 13.14
C ALA A 205 -30.83 9.28 14.31
N ASP A 206 -30.28 9.56 15.49
CA ASP A 206 -30.61 8.82 16.71
C ASP A 206 -32.06 9.08 17.14
N ASP A 207 -32.53 10.32 16.98
CA ASP A 207 -33.91 10.72 17.24
C ASP A 207 -34.31 11.95 16.42
N ILE A 208 -35.62 12.07 16.15
CA ILE A 208 -36.24 13.24 15.55
C ILE A 208 -37.43 13.64 16.41
N VAL A 209 -37.49 14.92 16.79
CA VAL A 209 -38.57 15.51 17.59
C VAL A 209 -39.21 16.63 16.80
N PHE A 210 -40.52 16.57 16.62
CA PHE A 210 -41.31 17.62 16.01
C PHE A 210 -42.29 18.22 17.01
N PHE A 211 -42.22 19.53 17.20
CA PHE A 211 -43.17 20.31 17.97
C PHE A 211 -44.14 20.99 17.00
N ASP A 212 -45.39 20.55 17.03
CA ASP A 212 -46.49 21.13 16.25
C ASP A 212 -47.14 22.26 17.07
N TYR A 213 -47.00 23.50 16.61
CA TYR A 213 -47.61 24.64 17.28
C TYR A 213 -49.11 24.76 17.01
N ILE A 214 -49.58 24.28 15.86
CA ILE A 214 -50.98 24.35 15.45
C ILE A 214 -51.82 23.42 16.32
N ASN A 215 -51.39 22.17 16.46
CA ASN A 215 -52.10 21.15 17.24
C ASN A 215 -51.63 21.06 18.69
N ALA A 216 -50.66 21.90 19.09
CA ALA A 216 -49.98 21.88 20.40
C ALA A 216 -49.41 20.51 20.81
N LYS A 217 -49.09 19.66 19.82
CA LYS A 217 -48.62 18.28 19.99
C LYS A 217 -47.11 18.18 19.81
N CYS A 218 -46.51 17.20 20.46
CA CYS A 218 -45.14 16.79 20.19
C CYS A 218 -45.14 15.37 19.64
N ILE A 219 -44.37 15.15 18.58
CA ILE A 219 -44.16 13.84 17.97
C ILE A 219 -42.67 13.57 18.02
N SER A 220 -42.27 12.50 18.67
CA SER A 220 -40.86 12.08 18.72
C SER A 220 -40.76 10.60 18.36
N THR A 221 -39.61 10.20 17.81
CA THR A 221 -39.33 8.79 17.58
C THR A 221 -39.05 8.04 18.88
N ASP A 222 -38.63 8.75 19.94
CA ASP A 222 -38.51 8.24 21.31
C ASP A 222 -39.51 8.93 22.27
N ARG A 223 -40.16 8.17 23.15
CA ARG A 223 -41.26 8.68 23.99
C ARG A 223 -40.80 9.68 25.07
N SER A 224 -39.49 9.81 25.30
CA SER A 224 -38.91 10.53 26.45
C SER A 224 -38.53 12.00 26.17
N LYS A 225 -38.51 12.46 24.90
CA LYS A 225 -37.80 13.71 24.52
C LYS A 225 -38.70 14.93 24.21
N CYS A 226 -39.98 14.91 24.59
CA CYS A 226 -40.93 15.99 24.29
C CYS A 226 -40.96 17.16 25.31
N ASP A 227 -39.80 17.72 25.66
CA ASP A 227 -39.71 18.84 26.60
C ASP A 227 -39.85 20.20 25.89
N LYS A 228 -41.02 20.85 25.98
CA LYS A 228 -41.29 22.16 25.34
C LYS A 228 -40.33 23.28 25.78
N SER A 229 -39.67 23.15 26.93
CA SER A 229 -38.73 24.17 27.39
C SER A 229 -37.47 24.30 26.52
N VAL A 230 -37.22 23.37 25.58
CA VAL A 230 -36.11 23.50 24.63
C VAL A 230 -36.35 24.61 23.59
N LEU A 231 -37.60 24.95 23.32
CA LEU A 231 -37.98 25.89 22.25
C LEU A 231 -37.45 27.32 22.50
N LYS A 232 -37.28 27.71 23.78
CA LYS A 232 -36.77 29.05 24.16
C LYS A 232 -35.31 29.30 23.80
N TYR A 233 -34.57 28.24 23.46
CA TYR A 233 -33.15 28.33 23.14
C TYR A 233 -32.88 28.47 21.63
N ILE A 234 -33.94 28.40 20.81
CA ILE A 234 -33.87 28.64 19.37
C ILE A 234 -33.78 30.15 19.17
N LYS A 235 -32.70 30.60 18.54
CA LYS A 235 -32.39 32.00 18.21
C LYS A 235 -32.21 32.22 16.72
N GLU A 236 -31.84 31.17 15.99
CA GLU A 236 -31.54 31.19 14.56
C GLU A 236 -32.32 30.08 13.85
N ASN A 237 -32.57 30.23 12.55
CA ASN A 237 -33.23 29.22 11.72
C ASN A 237 -32.50 29.05 10.38
N PRO A 238 -31.88 27.88 10.12
CA PRO A 238 -31.65 26.75 11.03
C PRO A 238 -30.69 27.12 12.20
N GLN A 239 -30.61 26.27 13.22
CA GLN A 239 -29.60 26.40 14.28
C GLN A 239 -28.96 25.04 14.61
N VAL A 240 -27.65 25.05 14.84
CA VAL A 240 -26.86 23.87 15.21
C VAL A 240 -26.36 23.99 16.64
N PHE A 241 -26.57 22.95 17.43
CA PHE A 241 -26.10 22.84 18.81
C PHE A 241 -25.04 21.73 18.91
N THR A 242 -23.82 22.11 19.24
CA THR A 242 -22.68 21.21 19.44
C THR A 242 -22.29 21.06 20.91
N LYS A 243 -22.80 21.93 21.79
CA LYS A 243 -22.61 21.90 23.24
C LYS A 243 -23.63 22.83 23.91
N GLY A 244 -24.18 22.42 25.05
CA GLY A 244 -25.03 23.26 25.90
C GLY A 244 -26.28 22.56 26.43
N VAL A 245 -27.21 23.34 26.99
CA VAL A 245 -28.40 22.84 27.69
C VAL A 245 -29.31 21.97 26.81
N ILE A 246 -29.38 22.24 25.50
CA ILE A 246 -30.14 21.40 24.57
C ILE A 246 -29.49 20.02 24.40
N ASN A 247 -28.17 20.00 24.21
CA ASN A 247 -27.39 18.77 24.08
C ASN A 247 -27.51 17.88 25.33
N GLU A 248 -27.46 18.49 26.51
CA GLU A 248 -27.66 17.81 27.80
C GLU A 248 -29.08 17.24 27.94
N LYS A 249 -30.11 18.02 27.54
CA LYS A 249 -31.51 17.56 27.61
C LYS A 249 -31.82 16.41 26.67
N PHE A 250 -31.17 16.36 25.51
CA PHE A 250 -31.37 15.31 24.53
C PHE A 250 -30.37 14.15 24.62
N ASP A 251 -29.41 14.23 25.55
CA ASP A 251 -28.27 13.32 25.71
C ASP A 251 -27.53 13.09 24.37
N SER A 252 -27.04 14.19 23.79
CA SER A 252 -26.53 14.20 22.40
C SER A 252 -25.40 15.19 22.17
N GLU A 253 -24.40 14.82 21.39
CA GLU A 253 -23.31 15.73 21.00
C GLU A 253 -23.68 16.70 19.89
N TYR A 254 -24.68 16.37 19.06
CA TYR A 254 -25.02 17.16 17.88
C TYR A 254 -26.53 17.22 17.65
N VAL A 255 -27.09 18.43 17.68
CA VAL A 255 -28.52 18.66 17.43
C VAL A 255 -28.69 19.75 16.40
N VAL A 256 -29.59 19.56 15.44
CA VAL A 256 -29.98 20.58 14.47
C VAL A 256 -31.45 20.89 14.67
N SER A 257 -31.80 22.17 14.77
CA SER A 257 -33.19 22.62 14.79
C SER A 257 -33.55 23.41 13.54
N VAL A 258 -34.74 23.17 13.02
CA VAL A 258 -35.36 23.98 11.96
C VAL A 258 -36.75 24.40 12.38
N VAL A 259 -37.02 25.68 12.20
CA VAL A 259 -38.34 26.26 12.36
C VAL A 259 -39.05 26.17 11.00
N LEU A 260 -40.24 25.56 11.00
CA LEU A 260 -41.11 25.44 9.83
C LEU A 260 -42.06 26.65 9.81
N GLU A 261 -42.18 27.28 8.65
CA GLU A 261 -42.93 28.51 8.45
C GLU A 261 -43.84 28.37 7.23
N LYS A 262 -45.12 28.69 7.38
CA LYS A 262 -46.09 28.74 6.29
C LYS A 262 -46.74 30.12 6.26
N GLU A 263 -46.60 30.83 5.15
CA GLU A 263 -47.23 32.15 4.92
C GLU A 263 -47.00 33.10 6.12
N GLU A 264 -45.74 33.23 6.53
CA GLU A 264 -45.26 34.06 7.66
C GLU A 264 -45.66 33.60 9.07
N ASN A 265 -46.39 32.48 9.21
CA ASN A 265 -46.71 31.88 10.51
C ASN A 265 -45.85 30.64 10.80
N ILE A 266 -45.31 30.57 12.02
CA ILE A 266 -44.53 29.42 12.48
C ILE A 266 -45.47 28.23 12.72
N THR A 267 -45.31 27.16 11.96
CA THR A 267 -46.15 25.95 12.04
C THR A 267 -45.60 24.93 13.03
N GLY A 268 -44.28 24.87 13.19
CA GLY A 268 -43.63 23.94 14.12
C GLY A 268 -42.13 24.06 14.16
N VAL A 269 -41.49 23.25 15.01
CA VAL A 269 -40.03 23.10 15.06
C VAL A 269 -39.66 21.62 14.97
N LEU A 270 -38.74 21.31 14.05
CA LEU A 270 -38.12 20.00 13.91
C LEU A 270 -36.73 20.02 14.55
N PHE A 271 -36.46 19.08 15.44
CA PHE A 271 -35.13 18.77 15.96
C PHE A 271 -34.67 17.43 15.40
N VAL A 272 -33.46 17.41 14.85
CA VAL A 272 -32.76 16.21 14.41
C VAL A 272 -31.57 16.00 15.35
N ILE A 273 -31.54 14.87 16.04
CA ILE A 273 -30.67 14.60 17.17
C ILE A 273 -29.72 13.46 16.82
N PHE A 274 -28.43 13.68 17.05
CA PHE A 274 -27.37 12.69 16.90
C PHE A 274 -26.56 12.57 18.18
N LYS A 275 -26.41 11.35 18.67
CA LYS A 275 -25.65 11.01 19.87
C LYS A 275 -24.18 11.39 19.71
N PHE A 276 -23.64 11.13 18.52
CA PHE A 276 -22.29 11.54 18.12
C PHE A 276 -22.36 12.46 16.90
N LYS A 277 -21.36 13.33 16.73
CA LYS A 277 -21.28 14.19 15.56
C LYS A 277 -21.25 13.36 14.26
N PRO A 278 -22.23 13.52 13.34
CA PRO A 278 -22.27 12.74 12.12
C PRO A 278 -21.11 13.11 11.19
N LYS A 279 -20.57 12.12 10.46
CA LYS A 279 -19.52 12.34 9.45
C LYS A 279 -20.01 13.26 8.33
N ASP A 280 -21.29 13.17 7.98
CA ASP A 280 -21.93 13.93 6.88
C ASP A 280 -22.72 15.14 7.39
N ASN A 281 -22.22 15.84 8.42
CA ASN A 281 -22.92 16.95 9.05
C ASN A 281 -23.34 18.07 8.07
N LYS A 282 -22.58 18.29 6.98
CA LYS A 282 -22.92 19.23 5.90
C LYS A 282 -24.11 18.78 5.07
N LEU A 283 -24.21 17.47 4.77
CA LEU A 283 -25.35 16.90 4.05
C LEU A 283 -26.61 16.98 4.89
N VAL A 284 -26.52 16.57 6.15
CA VAL A 284 -27.62 16.67 7.13
C VAL A 284 -28.12 18.10 7.21
N TYR A 285 -27.21 19.07 7.38
CA TYR A 285 -27.54 20.48 7.42
C TYR A 285 -28.19 20.97 6.11
N LYS A 286 -27.67 20.55 4.94
CA LYS A 286 -28.22 20.92 3.63
C LYS A 286 -29.61 20.32 3.39
N LEU A 287 -29.80 19.04 3.70
CA LEU A 287 -31.10 18.35 3.64
C LEU A 287 -32.14 19.09 4.46
N ILE A 288 -31.75 19.41 5.69
CA ILE A 288 -32.57 20.09 6.70
C ILE A 288 -32.93 21.53 6.26
N ILE A 289 -32.02 22.27 5.62
CA ILE A 289 -32.27 23.66 5.21
C ILE A 289 -33.04 23.77 3.91
N ASP A 290 -32.58 23.07 2.88
CA ASP A 290 -33.02 23.30 1.51
C ASP A 290 -34.40 22.70 1.28
N TYR A 291 -34.75 21.64 2.01
CA TYR A 291 -35.96 20.86 1.72
C TYR A 291 -37.04 20.94 2.80
N PHE A 292 -36.69 21.23 4.06
CA PHE A 292 -37.70 21.34 5.12
C PHE A 292 -38.29 22.73 5.27
N LYS A 293 -37.64 23.78 4.75
CA LYS A 293 -38.27 25.11 4.63
C LYS A 293 -39.52 25.12 3.72
N ILE A 294 -39.76 24.04 2.98
CA ILE A 294 -40.84 23.91 1.99
C ILE A 294 -42.11 23.26 2.62
N ILE A 295 -42.04 22.75 3.85
CA ILE A 295 -43.20 22.20 4.59
C ILE A 295 -44.01 23.34 5.21
#